data_AF-A0A971J9T2-F1
#
_entry.id   AF-A0A971J9T2-F1
#
_cell.length_a   1.000
_cell.length_b   1.000
_cell.length_c   1.000
_cell.angle_alpha   90.00
_cell.angle_beta   90.00
_cell.angle_gamma   90.00
#
_symmetry.space_group_name_H-M   'P 1'
#
loop_
_entity.id
_entity.type
_entity.pdbx_description
1 polymer ?
#
loop_
_entity_poly.entity_id
_entity_poly.type
_entity_poly.pdbx_seq_one_letter_code
_entity_poly.pdbx_strand_id
1 'polypeptide(L)'
;HYNEDNRDHIVVLTEDIVNRAGRTGGTFLHTSRTRPSHLPKALLPEHLKGKYQEEINDITPDILRHLEFLGIDHLIPIGGDDTLSYGQRLHEEGVNVVAIPKTMDNDVPGTDYCIGFSTCVTRTIELTHKLRTTAGSHERLLVIEVFGRYAGFTAMLPTMAGAADRCVIPEHLCDVERLVEFLVQDRTNHPSKYAVVLVSEGARMLSDDEMSFEGQETDQYGHRKLGGIGDRLAARLKELSPKHNRGRQINMVNQRLGYLVRCGEPDAMDSIVPMAFGNLALDLILSGQSGKLISLRNGCYDSVPLDVVSRCKKVVDVAKYYNAERFRPKYETFRGQPLFIMTSEI
;
A
#
# COMPACT_ATOMS: atom_id res chain seq x y z
N HIS A 1 -10.56 -38.39 -10.75
CA HIS A 1 -11.82 -38.00 -10.08
C HIS A 1 -11.57 -36.78 -9.21
N TYR A 2 -11.67 -35.58 -9.78
CA TYR A 2 -11.87 -34.34 -9.00
C TYR A 2 -13.38 -34.20 -8.86
N ASN A 3 -13.93 -34.81 -7.81
CA ASN A 3 -15.33 -34.69 -7.45
C ASN A 3 -15.41 -34.10 -6.04
N GLU A 4 -14.68 -33.00 -5.83
CA GLU A 4 -14.86 -32.15 -4.67
C GLU A 4 -15.82 -31.05 -5.09
N ASP A 5 -16.91 -30.92 -4.34
CA ASP A 5 -17.94 -29.92 -4.56
C ASP A 5 -17.36 -28.52 -4.27
N ASN A 6 -16.70 -27.93 -5.26
CA ASN A 6 -16.08 -26.61 -5.14
C ASN A 6 -17.11 -25.46 -5.15
N ARG A 7 -18.42 -25.75 -5.13
CA ARG A 7 -19.49 -24.75 -5.16
C ARG A 7 -19.41 -23.75 -4.02
N ASP A 8 -18.93 -24.18 -2.85
CA ASP A 8 -18.77 -23.30 -1.69
C ASP A 8 -17.61 -22.29 -1.84
N HIS A 9 -16.77 -22.45 -2.86
CA HIS A 9 -15.60 -21.61 -3.12
C HIS A 9 -15.68 -20.85 -4.45
N ILE A 10 -16.82 -20.95 -5.15
CA ILE A 10 -17.05 -20.32 -6.45
C ILE A 10 -18.34 -19.51 -6.38
N VAL A 11 -18.28 -18.27 -6.85
CA VAL A 11 -19.46 -17.40 -6.92
C VAL A 11 -19.65 -16.96 -8.36
N VAL A 12 -20.81 -17.26 -8.93
CA VAL A 12 -21.21 -16.72 -10.24
C VAL A 12 -21.60 -15.26 -10.07
N LEU A 13 -20.87 -14.36 -10.74
CA LEU A 13 -21.14 -12.94 -10.71
C LEU A 13 -22.30 -12.59 -11.66
N THR A 14 -23.41 -12.09 -11.11
CA THR A 14 -24.53 -11.54 -11.87
C THR A 14 -24.55 -10.02 -11.77
N GLU A 15 -25.23 -9.36 -12.71
CA GLU A 15 -25.40 -7.90 -12.69
C GLU A 15 -25.98 -7.40 -11.35
N ASP A 16 -26.96 -8.10 -10.78
CA ASP A 16 -27.55 -7.74 -9.49
C ASP A 16 -26.54 -7.83 -8.34
N ILE A 17 -25.71 -8.88 -8.30
CA ILE A 17 -24.66 -9.03 -7.27
C ILE A 17 -23.67 -7.88 -7.37
N VAL A 18 -23.16 -7.61 -8.58
CA VAL A 18 -22.11 -6.60 -8.80
C VAL A 18 -22.64 -5.19 -8.57
N ASN A 19 -23.85 -4.86 -9.02
CA ASN A 19 -24.48 -3.55 -8.82
C ASN A 19 -24.73 -3.21 -7.34
N ARG A 20 -24.98 -4.23 -6.51
CA ARG A 20 -25.08 -4.04 -5.05
C ARG A 20 -23.70 -3.83 -4.42
N ALA A 21 -22.73 -4.66 -4.80
CA ALA A 21 -21.40 -4.65 -4.22
C ALA A 21 -20.58 -3.41 -4.57
N GLY A 22 -20.77 -2.81 -5.75
CA GLY A 22 -20.04 -1.63 -6.20
C GLY A 22 -20.22 -0.38 -5.33
N ARG A 23 -21.12 -0.40 -4.33
CA ARG A 23 -21.38 0.69 -3.40
C ARG A 23 -20.80 0.50 -2.01
N THR A 24 -20.11 -0.62 -1.77
CA THR A 24 -19.61 -0.99 -0.44
C THR A 24 -18.10 -1.21 -0.47
N GLY A 25 -17.41 -0.72 0.56
CA GLY A 25 -15.99 -1.02 0.75
C GLY A 25 -15.73 -2.50 1.07
N GLY A 26 -14.49 -2.94 0.88
CA GLY A 26 -14.08 -4.33 1.09
C GLY A 26 -14.28 -5.21 -0.15
N THR A 27 -14.31 -6.53 0.05
CA THR A 27 -14.59 -7.50 -1.01
C THR A 27 -15.58 -8.54 -0.53
N PHE A 28 -16.60 -8.82 -1.34
CA PHE A 28 -17.56 -9.90 -1.12
C PHE A 28 -17.06 -11.24 -1.70
N LEU A 29 -15.97 -11.22 -2.48
CA LEU A 29 -15.27 -12.41 -2.99
C LEU A 29 -14.25 -12.98 -2.00
N HIS A 30 -14.17 -12.38 -0.81
CA HIS A 30 -13.16 -12.66 0.21
C HIS A 30 -11.72 -12.41 -0.30
N THR A 31 -10.74 -12.56 0.59
CA THR A 31 -9.31 -12.41 0.27
C THR A 31 -8.51 -13.27 1.22
N SER A 32 -7.34 -13.71 0.78
CA SER A 32 -6.36 -14.41 1.60
C SER A 32 -4.96 -13.83 1.36
N ARG A 33 -4.03 -14.14 2.27
CA ARG A 33 -2.59 -13.89 2.07
C ARG A 33 -1.89 -15.23 1.80
N THR A 34 -2.39 -15.96 0.81
CA THR A 34 -1.87 -17.27 0.43
C THR A 34 -0.94 -17.16 -0.75
N ARG A 35 0.24 -17.81 -0.69
CA ARG A 35 1.18 -17.92 -1.81
C ARG A 35 1.24 -19.37 -2.29
N PRO A 36 0.49 -19.77 -3.32
CA PRO A 36 0.40 -21.18 -3.72
C PRO A 36 1.73 -21.77 -4.19
N SER A 37 2.66 -20.94 -4.69
CA SER A 37 4.00 -21.40 -5.06
C SER A 37 4.89 -21.75 -3.87
N HIS A 38 4.57 -21.30 -2.66
CA HIS A 38 5.39 -21.46 -1.44
C HIS A 38 4.48 -21.73 -0.23
N LEU A 39 3.60 -22.73 -0.35
CA LEU A 39 2.59 -23.03 0.67
C LEU A 39 3.18 -23.89 1.80
N PRO A 40 3.16 -23.43 3.07
CA PRO A 40 3.61 -24.23 4.20
C PRO A 40 2.79 -25.51 4.36
N LYS A 41 3.43 -26.61 4.77
CA LYS A 41 2.76 -27.91 5.00
C LYS A 41 1.54 -27.82 5.91
N ALA A 42 1.61 -26.99 6.95
CA ALA A 42 0.53 -26.77 7.91
C ALA A 42 -0.73 -26.15 7.29
N LEU A 43 -0.61 -25.51 6.12
CA LEU A 43 -1.68 -24.81 5.41
C LEU A 43 -2.15 -25.55 4.16
N LEU A 44 -1.62 -26.76 3.91
CA LEU A 44 -2.10 -27.62 2.83
C LEU A 44 -3.56 -28.03 3.09
N PRO A 45 -4.45 -27.89 2.08
CA PRO A 45 -5.77 -28.51 2.11
C PRO A 45 -5.69 -30.01 2.38
N GLU A 46 -6.66 -30.57 3.10
CA GLU A 46 -6.65 -32.00 3.49
C GLU A 46 -6.45 -32.94 2.29
N HIS A 47 -7.10 -32.63 1.15
CA HIS A 47 -6.98 -33.44 -0.08
C HIS A 47 -5.59 -33.38 -0.73
N LEU A 48 -4.74 -32.40 -0.37
CA LEU A 48 -3.38 -32.24 -0.91
C LEU A 48 -2.29 -32.80 0.02
N LYS A 49 -2.58 -33.05 1.30
CA LYS A 49 -1.59 -33.54 2.27
C LYS A 49 -0.97 -34.89 1.91
N GLY A 50 -1.70 -35.73 1.15
CA GLY A 50 -1.17 -37.00 0.66
C GLY A 50 -0.18 -36.84 -0.50
N LYS A 51 -0.31 -35.76 -1.28
CA LYS A 51 0.49 -35.48 -2.49
C LYS A 51 1.73 -34.62 -2.21
N TYR A 52 1.61 -33.68 -1.28
CA TYR A 52 2.64 -32.69 -0.95
C TYR A 52 3.12 -32.90 0.49
N GLN A 53 4.42 -33.14 0.68
CA GLN A 53 4.99 -33.53 1.97
C GLN A 53 6.14 -32.65 2.46
N GLU A 54 6.63 -31.74 1.60
CA GLU A 54 7.72 -30.81 1.92
C GLU A 54 7.25 -29.78 2.95
N GLU A 55 8.20 -29.12 3.62
CA GLU A 55 7.87 -28.05 4.58
C GLU A 55 7.26 -26.83 3.86
N ILE A 56 7.72 -26.54 2.64
CA ILE A 56 7.18 -25.51 1.73
C ILE A 56 6.90 -26.18 0.39
N ASN A 57 5.67 -26.05 -0.12
CA ASN A 57 5.18 -26.78 -1.29
C ASN A 57 4.75 -25.80 -2.39
N ASP A 58 5.14 -26.09 -3.64
CA ASP A 58 4.57 -25.43 -4.82
C ASP A 58 3.36 -26.22 -5.31
N ILE A 59 2.16 -25.70 -5.01
CA ILE A 59 0.89 -26.30 -5.41
C ILE A 59 0.34 -25.69 -6.72
N THR A 60 1.14 -24.92 -7.46
CA THR A 60 0.74 -24.35 -8.76
C THR A 60 0.20 -25.40 -9.75
N PRO A 61 0.74 -26.64 -9.84
CA PRO A 61 0.16 -27.68 -10.68
C PRO A 61 -1.28 -28.07 -10.32
N ASP A 62 -1.69 -27.90 -9.06
CA ASP A 62 -3.07 -28.11 -8.62
C ASP A 62 -3.96 -26.91 -8.99
N ILE A 63 -3.42 -25.69 -8.86
CA ILE A 63 -4.12 -24.48 -9.28
C ILE A 63 -4.44 -24.52 -10.79
N LEU A 64 -3.48 -24.89 -11.63
CA LEU A 64 -3.70 -25.00 -13.08
C LEU A 64 -4.79 -26.02 -13.43
N ARG A 65 -4.80 -27.19 -12.76
CA ARG A 65 -5.84 -28.19 -12.96
C ARG A 65 -7.22 -27.74 -12.48
N HIS A 66 -7.29 -26.93 -11.43
CA HIS A 66 -8.54 -26.33 -11.01
C HIS A 66 -9.05 -25.30 -12.03
N LEU A 67 -8.17 -24.45 -12.57
CA LEU A 67 -8.56 -23.49 -13.60
C LEU A 67 -9.07 -24.21 -14.87
N GLU A 68 -8.40 -25.29 -15.29
CA GLU A 68 -8.82 -26.13 -16.41
C GLU A 68 -10.16 -26.82 -16.13
N PHE A 69 -10.31 -27.43 -14.95
CA PHE A 69 -11.56 -28.10 -14.54
C PHE A 69 -12.75 -27.14 -14.50
N LEU A 70 -12.52 -25.89 -14.07
CA LEU A 70 -13.53 -24.84 -14.03
C LEU A 70 -13.82 -24.21 -15.40
N GLY A 71 -13.04 -24.56 -16.43
CA GLY A 71 -13.19 -23.97 -17.77
C GLY A 71 -12.89 -22.47 -17.78
N ILE A 72 -11.91 -22.01 -16.99
CA ILE A 72 -11.55 -20.60 -16.93
C ILE A 72 -10.68 -20.23 -18.14
N ASP A 73 -11.25 -19.48 -19.08
CA ASP A 73 -10.52 -19.01 -20.27
C ASP A 73 -9.54 -17.88 -19.96
N HIS A 74 -9.89 -17.01 -19.01
CA HIS A 74 -9.13 -15.82 -18.62
C HIS A 74 -9.17 -15.59 -17.11
N LEU A 75 -8.04 -15.16 -16.54
CA LEU A 75 -7.91 -14.81 -15.13
C LEU A 75 -7.59 -13.32 -14.97
N ILE A 76 -8.35 -12.63 -14.12
CA ILE A 76 -8.13 -11.22 -13.77
C ILE A 76 -7.66 -11.13 -12.30
N PRO A 77 -6.34 -11.20 -12.03
CA PRO A 77 -5.82 -10.99 -10.69
C PRO A 77 -5.89 -9.49 -10.32
N ILE A 78 -6.49 -9.20 -9.16
CA ILE A 78 -6.63 -7.84 -8.63
C ILE A 78 -5.90 -7.74 -7.29
N GLY A 79 -4.74 -7.11 -7.27
CA GLY A 79 -3.92 -7.08 -6.06
C GLY A 79 -2.66 -6.23 -6.15
N GLY A 80 -1.84 -6.33 -5.10
CA GLY A 80 -0.51 -5.73 -5.08
C GLY A 80 0.54 -6.71 -5.61
N ASP A 81 1.82 -6.41 -5.36
CA ASP A 81 2.99 -7.17 -5.83
C ASP A 81 2.84 -8.70 -5.69
N ASP A 82 2.47 -9.16 -4.50
CA ASP A 82 2.25 -10.59 -4.18
C ASP A 82 1.25 -11.28 -5.13
N THR A 83 0.10 -10.65 -5.38
CA THR A 83 -0.95 -11.21 -6.25
C THR A 83 -0.58 -11.12 -7.72
N LEU A 84 0.00 -9.98 -8.12
CA LEU A 84 0.33 -9.72 -9.51
C LEU A 84 1.53 -10.55 -9.98
N SER A 85 2.53 -10.76 -9.12
CA SER A 85 3.66 -11.65 -9.40
C SER A 85 3.23 -13.12 -9.54
N TYR A 86 2.27 -13.59 -8.73
CA TYR A 86 1.70 -14.92 -8.94
C TYR A 86 0.83 -14.99 -10.21
N GLY A 87 0.11 -13.92 -10.53
CA GLY A 87 -0.57 -13.77 -11.82
C GLY A 87 0.40 -13.85 -13.01
N GLN A 88 1.57 -13.23 -12.92
CA GLN A 88 2.62 -13.36 -13.91
C GLN A 88 3.11 -14.81 -14.03
N ARG A 89 3.35 -15.48 -12.90
CA ARG A 89 3.74 -16.90 -12.91
C ARG A 89 2.70 -17.76 -13.63
N LEU A 90 1.41 -17.58 -13.33
CA LEU A 90 0.35 -18.32 -14.03
C LEU A 90 0.32 -18.02 -15.53
N HIS A 91 0.63 -16.79 -15.93
CA HIS A 91 0.75 -16.45 -17.34
C HIS A 91 1.92 -17.17 -18.03
N GLU A 92 3.08 -17.27 -17.37
CA GLU A 92 4.22 -18.05 -17.85
C GLU A 92 3.90 -19.55 -18.00
N GLU A 93 2.96 -20.06 -17.21
CA GLU A 93 2.43 -21.43 -17.29
C GLU A 93 1.29 -21.59 -18.33
N GLY A 94 0.99 -20.55 -19.11
CA GLY A 94 0.02 -20.61 -20.22
C GLY A 94 -1.39 -20.13 -19.90
N VAL A 95 -1.65 -19.59 -18.71
CA VAL A 95 -2.96 -18.99 -18.37
C VAL A 95 -3.08 -17.62 -19.04
N ASN A 96 -4.23 -17.32 -19.66
CA ASN A 96 -4.50 -15.97 -20.16
C ASN A 96 -4.77 -15.03 -18.98
N VAL A 97 -3.85 -14.11 -18.72
CA VAL A 97 -3.94 -13.18 -17.59
C VAL A 97 -4.05 -11.73 -18.06
N VAL A 98 -5.01 -10.99 -17.50
CA VAL A 98 -5.07 -9.53 -17.58
C VAL A 98 -5.21 -8.98 -16.18
N ALA A 99 -4.17 -8.33 -15.67
CA ALA A 99 -4.06 -7.98 -14.26
C ALA A 99 -4.47 -6.53 -13.97
N ILE A 100 -4.99 -6.28 -12.76
CA ILE A 100 -5.41 -4.95 -12.30
C ILE A 100 -4.67 -4.59 -11.00
N PRO A 101 -3.95 -3.44 -10.95
CA PRO A 101 -3.17 -3.06 -9.79
C PRO A 101 -4.06 -2.51 -8.67
N LYS A 102 -3.97 -3.12 -7.49
CA LYS A 102 -4.69 -2.74 -6.26
C LYS A 102 -3.76 -2.79 -5.05
N THR A 103 -3.31 -1.62 -4.61
CA THR A 103 -2.50 -1.44 -3.40
C THR A 103 -2.68 0.01 -2.91
N MET A 104 -2.80 0.20 -1.60
CA MET A 104 -2.84 1.55 -1.01
C MET A 104 -1.45 2.18 -0.96
N ASP A 105 -0.39 1.40 -1.12
CA ASP A 105 0.98 1.91 -1.08
C ASP A 105 1.35 2.56 -2.43
N ASN A 106 0.57 2.30 -3.49
CA ASN A 106 0.80 2.75 -4.87
C ASN A 106 2.18 2.38 -5.43
N ASP A 107 2.65 1.19 -5.06
CA ASP A 107 4.00 0.67 -5.27
C ASP A 107 4.09 -0.40 -6.37
N VAL A 108 3.04 -0.59 -7.18
CA VAL A 108 3.11 -1.45 -8.37
C VAL A 108 3.82 -0.69 -9.51
N PRO A 109 4.90 -1.24 -10.09
CA PRO A 109 5.61 -0.61 -11.20
C PRO A 109 4.82 -0.66 -12.50
N GLY A 110 5.12 0.25 -13.43
CA GLY A 110 4.45 0.35 -14.74
C GLY A 110 3.11 1.10 -14.73
N THR A 111 2.68 1.62 -13.57
CA THR A 111 1.49 2.47 -13.42
C THR A 111 1.76 3.59 -12.43
N ASP A 112 1.21 4.77 -12.68
CA ASP A 112 1.24 5.91 -11.77
C ASP A 112 0.24 5.72 -10.61
N TYR A 113 -0.77 4.87 -10.80
CA TYR A 113 -1.93 4.74 -9.91
C TYR A 113 -2.34 3.28 -9.67
N CYS A 114 -2.70 2.98 -8.42
CA CYS A 114 -3.27 1.72 -7.98
C CYS A 114 -4.61 1.96 -7.27
N ILE A 115 -5.56 1.03 -7.46
CA ILE A 115 -6.88 1.11 -6.82
C ILE A 115 -6.74 1.11 -5.29
N GLY A 116 -7.43 2.05 -4.64
CA GLY A 116 -7.44 2.27 -3.20
C GLY A 116 -6.49 3.37 -2.72
N PHE A 117 -5.59 3.83 -3.58
CA PHE A 117 -4.56 4.80 -3.19
C PHE A 117 -5.12 6.19 -2.90
N SER A 118 -5.97 6.74 -3.78
CA SER A 118 -6.51 8.08 -3.58
C SER A 118 -7.34 8.15 -2.30
N THR A 119 -8.19 7.15 -2.06
CA THR A 119 -9.01 7.08 -0.85
C THR A 119 -8.14 7.03 0.41
N CYS A 120 -7.03 6.28 0.37
CA CYS A 120 -6.07 6.24 1.47
C CYS A 120 -5.47 7.63 1.76
N VAL A 121 -5.06 8.35 0.71
CA VAL A 121 -4.51 9.71 0.80
C VAL A 121 -5.56 10.69 1.34
N THR A 122 -6.74 10.71 0.73
CA THR A 122 -7.87 11.56 1.12
C THR A 122 -8.21 11.40 2.59
N ARG A 123 -8.32 10.15 3.07
CA ARG A 123 -8.64 9.87 4.47
C ARG A 123 -7.52 10.19 5.42
N THR A 124 -6.26 9.96 5.01
CA THR A 124 -5.11 10.37 5.81
C THR A 124 -5.15 11.87 6.07
N ILE A 125 -5.45 12.67 5.04
CA ILE A 125 -5.60 14.13 5.16
C ILE A 125 -6.74 14.47 6.13
N GLU A 126 -7.92 13.90 5.94
CA GLU A 126 -9.10 14.17 6.78
C GLU A 126 -8.88 13.81 8.26
N LEU A 127 -8.36 12.61 8.52
CA LEU A 127 -8.09 12.12 9.88
C LEU A 127 -7.02 12.97 10.55
N THR A 128 -5.98 13.36 9.81
CA THR A 128 -4.96 14.28 10.33
C THR A 128 -5.56 15.61 10.74
N HIS A 129 -6.42 16.22 9.91
CA HIS A 129 -7.10 17.47 10.25
C HIS A 129 -7.99 17.34 11.49
N LYS A 130 -8.72 16.23 11.65
CA LYS A 130 -9.52 15.96 12.84
C LYS A 130 -8.63 15.90 14.10
N LEU A 131 -7.50 15.19 14.03
CA LEU A 131 -6.57 15.01 15.15
C LEU A 131 -5.80 16.30 15.52
N ARG A 132 -5.66 17.27 14.61
CA ARG A 132 -5.02 18.57 14.92
C ARG A 132 -5.70 19.31 16.05
N THR A 133 -7.03 19.17 16.19
CA THR A 133 -7.77 19.81 17.28
C THR A 133 -7.27 19.33 18.65
N THR A 134 -7.03 18.02 18.81
CA THR A 134 -6.44 17.42 20.01
C THR A 134 -5.00 17.86 20.22
N ALA A 135 -4.19 17.91 19.15
CA ALA A 135 -2.80 18.33 19.25
C ALA A 135 -2.66 19.80 19.67
N GLY A 136 -3.45 20.70 19.04
CA GLY A 136 -3.43 22.14 19.32
C GLY A 136 -3.98 22.50 20.69
N SER A 137 -5.01 21.80 21.19
CA SER A 137 -5.62 22.08 22.50
C SER A 137 -4.67 21.81 23.68
N HIS A 138 -3.64 21.00 23.47
CA HIS A 138 -2.65 20.65 24.47
C HIS A 138 -1.21 20.99 24.06
N GLU A 139 -1.04 21.76 22.99
CA GLU A 139 0.26 22.18 22.44
C GLU A 139 1.26 21.03 22.20
N ARG A 140 0.79 19.91 21.63
CA ARG A 140 1.53 18.64 21.46
C ARG A 140 2.11 18.48 20.05
N LEU A 141 3.09 17.60 19.88
CA LEU A 141 3.39 17.08 18.54
C LEU A 141 2.47 15.90 18.24
N LEU A 142 2.03 15.80 16.99
CA LEU A 142 1.17 14.74 16.50
C LEU A 142 1.97 13.82 15.57
N VAL A 143 2.10 12.56 15.95
CA VAL A 143 2.78 11.51 15.18
C VAL A 143 1.73 10.56 14.63
N ILE A 144 1.62 10.48 13.31
CA ILE A 144 0.62 9.62 12.66
C ILE A 144 1.34 8.56 11.84
N GLU A 145 1.11 7.31 12.19
CA GLU A 145 1.61 6.15 11.45
C GLU A 145 0.63 5.80 10.32
N VAL A 146 1.17 5.73 9.10
CA VAL A 146 0.45 5.44 7.85
C VAL A 146 1.05 4.20 7.17
N PHE A 147 0.33 3.64 6.19
CA PHE A 147 0.87 2.57 5.34
C PHE A 147 2.09 3.05 4.54
N GLY A 148 2.69 2.18 3.72
CA GLY A 148 3.95 2.45 3.04
C GLY A 148 5.04 1.54 3.59
N ARG A 149 4.97 0.27 3.21
CA ARG A 149 5.94 -0.75 3.65
C ARG A 149 7.30 -0.56 3.00
N TYR A 150 7.30 -0.39 1.69
CA TYR A 150 8.52 -0.24 0.88
C TYR A 150 8.61 1.11 0.20
N ALA A 151 7.47 1.78 0.01
CA ALA A 151 7.38 3.08 -0.63
C ALA A 151 6.65 4.11 0.25
N GLY A 152 7.15 5.35 0.26
CA GLY A 152 6.66 6.43 1.12
C GLY A 152 5.48 7.26 0.58
N PHE A 153 4.84 6.86 -0.52
CA PHE A 153 3.87 7.70 -1.25
C PHE A 153 2.67 8.15 -0.38
N THR A 154 2.20 7.27 0.49
CA THR A 154 1.12 7.48 1.48
C THR A 154 1.47 8.48 2.57
N ALA A 155 2.75 8.71 2.88
CA ALA A 155 3.19 9.78 3.77
C ALA A 155 3.50 11.07 2.99
N MET A 156 4.08 10.93 1.80
CA MET A 156 4.53 12.04 0.96
C MET A 156 3.37 12.89 0.44
N LEU A 157 2.36 12.29 -0.19
CA LEU A 157 1.26 13.05 -0.81
C LEU A 157 0.40 13.81 0.21
N PRO A 158 -0.05 13.22 1.34
CA PRO A 158 -0.76 14.00 2.35
C PRO A 158 0.08 15.14 2.93
N THR A 159 1.39 14.94 3.12
CA THR A 159 2.30 16.00 3.57
C THR A 159 2.43 17.10 2.53
N MET A 160 2.46 16.75 1.24
CA MET A 160 2.44 17.74 0.15
C MET A 160 1.11 18.52 0.13
N ALA A 161 -0.01 17.86 0.42
CA ALA A 161 -1.33 18.47 0.57
C ALA A 161 -1.48 19.32 1.84
N GLY A 162 -0.44 19.40 2.68
CA GLY A 162 -0.43 20.22 3.90
C GLY A 162 -1.06 19.52 5.11
N ALA A 163 -1.29 18.21 5.07
CA ALA A 163 -1.77 17.45 6.23
C ALA A 163 -0.72 17.40 7.35
N ALA A 164 0.57 17.39 7.01
CA ALA A 164 1.65 17.39 7.98
C ALA A 164 2.76 18.39 7.65
N ASP A 165 3.52 18.77 8.69
CA ASP A 165 4.68 19.64 8.55
C ASP A 165 5.89 18.87 8.04
N ARG A 166 5.99 17.59 8.44
CA ARG A 166 7.08 16.68 8.13
C ARG A 166 6.55 15.28 7.79
N CYS A 167 7.31 14.50 7.03
CA CYS A 167 7.08 13.08 6.83
C CYS A 167 8.37 12.27 6.91
N VAL A 168 8.24 11.01 7.30
CA VAL A 168 9.33 10.03 7.34
C VAL A 168 8.93 8.83 6.48
N ILE A 169 9.81 8.44 5.57
CA ILE A 169 9.54 7.46 4.51
C ILE A 169 10.51 6.27 4.59
N PRO A 170 10.15 5.08 4.04
CA PRO A 170 11.01 3.89 4.07
C PRO A 170 12.33 4.04 3.31
N GLU A 171 12.37 4.91 2.30
CA GLU A 171 13.50 5.11 1.40
C GLU A 171 14.65 5.92 2.01
N HIS A 172 14.43 6.57 3.16
CA HIS A 172 15.45 7.40 3.80
C HIS A 172 15.48 7.20 5.32
N LEU A 173 16.65 6.88 5.86
CA LEU A 173 16.85 6.72 7.31
C LEU A 173 16.62 8.04 8.03
N CYS A 174 15.80 8.00 9.09
CA CYS A 174 15.44 9.17 9.86
C CYS A 174 16.50 9.49 10.92
N ASP A 175 17.12 10.66 10.80
CA ASP A 175 17.80 11.30 11.92
C ASP A 175 16.77 11.95 12.85
N VAL A 176 16.47 11.29 13.97
CA VAL A 176 15.44 11.76 14.92
C VAL A 176 15.89 13.02 15.67
N GLU A 177 17.19 13.24 15.86
CA GLU A 177 17.70 14.46 16.51
C GLU A 177 17.41 15.67 15.62
N ARG A 178 17.73 15.57 14.33
CA ARG A 178 17.42 16.62 13.36
C ARG A 178 15.92 16.80 13.16
N LEU A 179 15.14 15.71 13.12
CA LEU A 179 13.69 15.78 12.98
C LEU A 179 13.05 16.53 14.15
N VAL A 180 13.45 16.26 15.41
CA VAL A 180 12.87 16.93 16.57
C VAL A 180 13.15 18.43 16.58
N GLU A 181 14.34 18.86 16.14
CA GLU A 181 14.67 20.28 16.01
C GLU A 181 13.65 20.99 15.12
N PHE A 182 13.40 20.44 13.93
CA PHE A 182 12.44 21.02 12.99
C PHE A 182 11.00 20.98 13.51
N LEU A 183 10.56 19.87 14.12
CA LEU A 183 9.21 19.78 14.66
C LEU A 183 8.98 20.77 15.81
N VAL A 184 9.98 21.00 16.66
CA VAL A 184 9.91 22.02 17.72
C VAL A 184 9.87 23.43 17.12
N GLN A 185 10.61 23.67 16.03
CA GLN A 185 10.56 24.93 15.30
C GLN A 185 9.17 25.16 14.68
N ASP A 186 8.63 24.19 13.95
CA ASP A 186 7.30 24.25 13.34
C ASP A 186 6.24 24.51 14.40
N ARG A 187 6.29 23.76 15.50
CA ARG A 187 5.42 23.93 16.68
C ARG A 187 5.52 25.35 17.24
N THR A 188 6.72 25.88 17.36
CA THR A 188 6.93 27.22 17.93
C THR A 188 6.35 28.31 17.03
N ASN A 189 6.43 28.12 15.71
CA ASN A 189 5.90 29.05 14.72
C ASN A 189 4.38 28.94 14.53
N HIS A 190 3.78 27.79 14.88
CA HIS A 190 2.35 27.60 14.80
C HIS A 190 1.61 28.34 15.94
N PRO A 191 0.55 29.14 15.66
CA PRO A 191 -0.19 29.89 16.68
C PRO A 191 -0.72 29.01 17.83
N SER A 192 -1.28 27.84 17.48
CA SER A 192 -1.78 26.83 18.44
C SER A 192 -0.72 25.85 18.96
N LYS A 193 0.57 26.14 18.76
CA LYS A 193 1.71 25.40 19.33
C LYS A 193 1.67 23.87 19.16
N TYR A 194 1.33 23.39 17.96
CA TYR A 194 1.46 21.98 17.57
C TYR A 194 2.24 21.85 16.25
N ALA A 195 2.76 20.67 15.98
CA ALA A 195 3.25 20.28 14.66
C ALA A 195 2.95 18.79 14.41
N VAL A 196 2.90 18.41 13.15
CA VAL A 196 2.47 17.08 12.71
C VAL A 196 3.58 16.41 11.89
N VAL A 197 3.83 15.13 12.18
CA VAL A 197 4.67 14.26 11.37
C VAL A 197 3.90 13.01 10.94
N LEU A 198 3.92 12.70 9.65
CA LEU A 198 3.48 11.40 9.14
C LEU A 198 4.69 10.44 9.07
N VAL A 199 4.51 9.20 9.47
CA VAL A 199 5.56 8.18 9.38
C VAL A 199 4.99 6.93 8.71
N SER A 200 5.60 6.50 7.61
CA SER A 200 5.26 5.24 6.97
C SER A 200 5.67 4.05 7.84
N GLU A 201 4.87 2.99 7.86
CA GLU A 201 5.13 1.79 8.68
C GLU A 201 6.49 1.13 8.42
N GLY A 202 7.04 1.27 7.20
CA GLY A 202 8.35 0.77 6.81
C GLY A 202 9.53 1.72 7.09
N ALA A 203 9.28 2.89 7.69
CA ALA A 203 10.32 3.85 8.04
C ALA A 203 11.32 3.27 9.06
N ARG A 204 12.56 3.75 8.98
CA ARG A 204 13.67 3.34 9.85
C ARG A 204 14.40 4.56 10.40
N MET A 205 14.92 4.46 11.62
CA MET A 205 15.72 5.51 12.27
C MET A 205 17.21 5.18 12.17
N LEU A 206 18.09 6.19 12.16
CA LEU A 206 19.55 5.98 12.13
C LEU A 206 20.07 5.19 13.34
N SER A 207 19.38 5.24 14.47
CA SER A 207 19.73 4.51 15.69
C SER A 207 19.22 3.07 15.72
N ASP A 208 18.56 2.59 14.65
CA ASP A 208 17.98 1.27 14.59
C ASP A 208 18.84 0.32 13.75
N ASP A 209 19.27 -0.78 14.34
CA ASP A 209 19.96 -1.86 13.61
C ASP A 209 18.99 -2.66 12.70
N GLU A 210 17.67 -2.61 12.92
CA GLU A 210 16.65 -3.32 12.09
C GLU A 210 15.28 -2.59 12.00
N MET A 211 14.43 -2.98 11.03
CA MET A 211 13.02 -2.52 10.92
C MET A 211 12.20 -2.89 12.17
N SER A 212 11.24 -2.04 12.56
CA SER A 212 10.34 -2.33 13.69
C SER A 212 9.24 -3.33 13.30
N PHE A 213 9.15 -4.42 14.05
CA PHE A 213 8.15 -5.47 13.85
C PHE A 213 7.17 -5.50 15.03
N GLU A 214 5.87 -5.61 14.73
CA GLU A 214 4.77 -5.69 15.70
C GLU A 214 4.57 -7.12 16.27
N GLY A 215 5.46 -8.06 15.93
CA GLY A 215 5.44 -9.46 16.38
C GLY A 215 6.45 -10.33 15.60
N GLN A 216 6.62 -11.60 16.02
CA GLN A 216 7.48 -12.58 15.33
C GLN A 216 6.78 -13.28 14.15
N GLU A 217 5.48 -13.09 13.97
CA GLU A 217 4.71 -13.75 12.91
C GLU A 217 5.02 -13.14 11.53
N THR A 218 5.66 -13.93 10.68
CA THR A 218 5.80 -13.71 9.23
C THR A 218 4.58 -14.25 8.51
N ASP A 219 4.00 -13.48 7.58
CA ASP A 219 2.99 -14.01 6.65
C ASP A 219 3.64 -14.94 5.60
N GLN A 220 2.81 -15.59 4.76
CA GLN A 220 3.27 -16.58 3.77
C GLN A 220 4.11 -15.98 2.63
N TYR A 221 4.12 -14.65 2.47
CA TYR A 221 4.99 -13.95 1.53
C TYR A 221 6.32 -13.56 2.19
N GLY A 222 6.55 -13.95 3.44
CA GLY A 222 7.74 -13.62 4.22
C GLY A 222 7.66 -12.22 4.84
N HIS A 223 6.51 -11.54 4.76
CA HIS A 223 6.36 -10.22 5.33
C HIS A 223 6.06 -10.33 6.82
N ARG A 224 6.98 -9.82 7.65
CA ARG A 224 6.71 -9.60 9.08
C ARG A 224 5.66 -8.50 9.23
N LYS A 225 4.79 -8.63 10.24
CA LYS A 225 3.83 -7.57 10.57
C LYS A 225 4.59 -6.31 10.98
N LEU A 226 4.59 -5.31 10.12
CA LEU A 226 5.11 -3.98 10.42
C LEU A 226 4.10 -3.20 11.25
N GLY A 227 4.61 -2.25 12.02
CA GLY A 227 3.82 -1.35 12.85
C GLY A 227 4.56 -0.96 14.13
N GLY A 228 4.12 0.14 14.75
CA GLY A 228 4.69 0.65 15.99
C GLY A 228 5.92 1.53 15.84
N ILE A 229 6.36 1.81 14.62
CA ILE A 229 7.39 2.82 14.35
C ILE A 229 6.95 4.20 14.84
N GLY A 230 5.65 4.53 14.74
CA GLY A 230 5.08 5.78 15.22
C GLY A 230 5.19 5.93 16.74
N ASP A 231 5.00 4.84 17.49
CA ASP A 231 5.13 4.86 18.95
C ASP A 231 6.58 5.03 19.38
N ARG A 232 7.49 4.31 18.72
CA ARG A 232 8.94 4.45 18.94
C ARG A 232 9.41 5.87 18.60
N LEU A 233 8.92 6.43 17.48
CA LEU A 233 9.25 7.78 17.06
C LEU A 233 8.74 8.79 18.08
N ALA A 234 7.49 8.67 18.51
CA ALA A 234 6.90 9.52 19.54
C ALA A 234 7.70 9.47 20.86
N ALA A 235 8.13 8.29 21.29
CA ALA A 235 8.96 8.14 22.50
C ALA A 235 10.29 8.87 22.37
N ARG A 236 11.00 8.69 21.24
CA ARG A 236 12.29 9.36 20.98
C ARG A 236 12.14 10.87 20.82
N LEU A 237 11.10 11.34 20.12
CA LEU A 237 10.80 12.78 20.02
C LEU A 237 10.53 13.38 21.40
N LYS A 238 9.81 12.67 22.28
CA LYS A 238 9.52 13.14 23.65
C LYS A 238 10.80 13.29 24.46
N GLU A 239 11.68 12.29 24.40
CA GLU A 239 12.98 12.28 25.07
C GLU A 239 13.90 13.41 24.60
N LEU A 240 13.96 13.65 23.29
CA LEU A 240 14.88 14.62 22.68
C LEU A 240 14.32 16.06 22.68
N SER A 241 13.00 16.24 22.79
CA SER A 241 12.35 17.56 22.74
C SER A 241 12.93 18.62 23.70
N PRO A 242 13.38 18.31 24.94
CA PRO A 242 13.98 19.31 25.83
C PRO A 242 15.22 20.00 25.25
N LYS A 243 16.00 19.29 24.41
CA LYS A 243 17.21 19.84 23.77
C LYS A 243 16.88 21.10 22.94
N HIS A 244 15.70 21.12 22.31
CA HIS A 244 15.27 22.20 21.42
C HIS A 244 14.12 23.05 22.00
N ASN A 245 13.53 22.63 23.12
CA ASN A 245 12.38 23.28 23.75
C ASN A 245 12.71 23.84 25.14
N ARG A 246 13.84 24.55 25.27
CA ARG A 246 14.26 25.26 26.50
C ARG A 246 14.26 24.36 27.75
N GLY A 247 14.68 23.11 27.60
CA GLY A 247 14.72 22.13 28.69
C GLY A 247 13.38 21.53 29.09
N ARG A 248 12.27 21.86 28.41
CA ARG A 248 10.94 21.30 28.71
C ARG A 248 10.55 20.21 27.73
N GLN A 249 10.01 19.10 28.23
CA GLN A 249 9.44 18.05 27.40
C GLN A 249 8.17 18.52 26.70
N ILE A 250 7.98 18.09 25.45
CA ILE A 250 6.73 18.23 24.72
C ILE A 250 6.02 16.88 24.74
N ASN A 251 4.72 16.88 25.03
CA ASN A 251 3.92 15.66 24.97
C ASN A 251 3.53 15.31 23.53
N MET A 252 3.31 14.03 23.29
CA MET A 252 2.96 13.50 21.98
C MET A 252 1.50 13.05 21.96
N VAL A 253 0.89 13.14 20.78
CA VAL A 253 -0.27 12.34 20.41
C VAL A 253 0.21 11.41 19.31
N ASN A 254 0.12 10.11 19.53
CA ASN A 254 0.44 9.09 18.54
C ASN A 254 -0.85 8.42 18.08
N GLN A 255 -1.00 8.23 16.77
CA GLN A 255 -2.12 7.51 16.20
C GLN A 255 -1.66 6.64 15.04
N ARG A 256 -2.01 5.36 15.08
CA ARG A 256 -1.90 4.46 13.91
C ARG A 256 -3.22 4.51 13.17
N LEU A 257 -3.20 4.86 11.88
CA LEU A 257 -4.45 4.93 11.10
C LEU A 257 -4.93 3.54 10.69
N GLY A 258 -4.01 2.66 10.28
CA GLY A 258 -4.26 1.25 10.00
C GLY A 258 -5.57 1.02 9.23
N TYR A 259 -6.55 0.36 9.84
CA TYR A 259 -7.80 0.01 9.18
C TYR A 259 -8.68 1.20 8.76
N LEU A 260 -8.51 2.38 9.36
CA LEU A 260 -9.35 3.56 9.09
C LEU A 260 -9.19 4.09 7.67
N VAL A 261 -8.02 3.89 7.05
CA VAL A 261 -7.73 4.37 5.69
C VAL A 261 -7.98 3.31 4.61
N ARG A 262 -8.50 2.13 4.99
CA ARG A 262 -8.76 1.02 4.05
C ARG A 262 -10.17 0.43 4.11
N CYS A 263 -11.03 0.94 4.99
CA CYS A 263 -12.43 0.52 5.11
C CYS A 263 -13.36 1.45 4.31
N GLY A 264 -14.69 1.32 4.41
CA GLY A 264 -15.65 2.33 3.92
C GLY A 264 -15.64 2.64 2.41
N GLU A 265 -16.35 3.70 2.05
CA GLU A 265 -16.56 4.14 0.67
C GLU A 265 -15.33 4.76 -0.03
N PRO A 266 -15.16 4.53 -1.34
CA PRO A 266 -14.09 5.14 -2.12
C PRO A 266 -14.30 6.64 -2.32
N ASP A 267 -13.21 7.37 -2.56
CA ASP A 267 -13.29 8.74 -3.04
C ASP A 267 -13.62 8.83 -4.54
N ALA A 268 -13.65 10.04 -5.09
CA ALA A 268 -14.02 10.26 -6.50
C ALA A 268 -13.08 9.53 -7.48
N MET A 269 -11.76 9.54 -7.23
CA MET A 269 -10.80 8.90 -8.12
C MET A 269 -10.91 7.38 -8.04
N ASP A 270 -11.03 6.84 -6.83
CA ASP A 270 -11.27 5.41 -6.61
C ASP A 270 -12.69 4.94 -6.98
N SER A 271 -13.59 5.87 -7.33
CA SER A 271 -14.88 5.54 -7.94
C SER A 271 -14.80 5.50 -9.48
N ILE A 272 -13.93 6.30 -10.08
CA ILE A 272 -13.81 6.46 -11.54
C ILE A 272 -12.80 5.47 -12.13
N VAL A 273 -11.60 5.39 -11.54
CA VAL A 273 -10.49 4.60 -12.11
C VAL A 273 -10.81 3.11 -12.20
N PRO A 274 -11.42 2.45 -11.19
CA PRO A 274 -11.79 1.04 -11.31
C PRO A 274 -12.77 0.75 -12.45
N MET A 275 -13.69 1.68 -12.75
CA MET A 275 -14.60 1.53 -13.88
C MET A 275 -13.85 1.53 -15.21
N ALA A 276 -12.88 2.43 -15.39
CA ALA A 276 -12.02 2.44 -16.56
C ALA A 276 -11.16 1.18 -16.64
N PHE A 277 -10.52 0.79 -15.54
CA PHE A 277 -9.65 -0.39 -15.49
C PHE A 277 -10.39 -1.69 -15.81
N GLY A 278 -11.61 -1.87 -15.29
CA GLY A 278 -12.43 -3.04 -15.60
C GLY A 278 -12.84 -3.12 -17.08
N ASN A 279 -13.24 -1.99 -17.68
CA ASN A 279 -13.59 -1.96 -19.11
C ASN A 279 -12.37 -2.21 -20.00
N LEU A 280 -11.21 -1.62 -19.67
CA LEU A 280 -9.98 -1.86 -20.43
C LEU A 280 -9.50 -3.30 -20.32
N ALA A 281 -9.66 -3.94 -19.15
CA ALA A 281 -9.36 -5.36 -19.01
C ALA A 281 -10.25 -6.21 -19.93
N LEU A 282 -11.55 -5.88 -20.02
CA LEU A 282 -12.47 -6.54 -20.93
C LEU A 282 -12.11 -6.29 -22.40
N ASP A 283 -11.76 -5.07 -22.78
CA ASP A 283 -11.34 -4.74 -24.15
C ASP A 283 -10.11 -5.55 -24.58
N LEU A 284 -9.12 -5.70 -23.69
CA LEU A 284 -7.95 -6.53 -23.93
C LEU A 284 -8.34 -8.00 -24.13
N ILE A 285 -9.18 -8.55 -23.25
CA ILE A 285 -9.68 -9.92 -23.36
C ILE A 285 -10.42 -10.14 -24.69
N LEU A 286 -11.34 -9.24 -25.06
CA LEU A 286 -12.09 -9.32 -26.31
C LEU A 286 -11.20 -9.19 -27.55
N SER A 287 -10.08 -8.48 -27.44
CA SER A 287 -9.06 -8.40 -28.50
C SER A 287 -8.10 -9.60 -28.54
N GLY A 288 -8.27 -10.60 -27.67
CA GLY A 288 -7.42 -11.78 -27.58
C GLY A 288 -6.03 -11.51 -26.98
N GLN A 289 -5.87 -10.42 -26.22
CA GLN A 289 -4.61 -10.08 -25.57
C GLN A 289 -4.54 -10.61 -24.14
N SER A 290 -3.37 -11.13 -23.76
CA SER A 290 -3.05 -11.58 -22.41
C SER A 290 -1.62 -11.19 -22.03
N GLY A 291 -1.23 -11.41 -20.77
CA GLY A 291 0.08 -11.00 -20.24
C GLY A 291 0.19 -9.50 -20.00
N LYS A 292 -0.93 -8.83 -19.71
CA LYS A 292 -1.01 -7.38 -19.57
C LYS A 292 -1.35 -6.97 -18.15
N LEU A 293 -0.81 -5.85 -17.71
CA LEU A 293 -1.21 -5.11 -16.52
C LEU A 293 -1.88 -3.81 -16.98
N ILE A 294 -3.12 -3.57 -16.54
CA ILE A 294 -3.79 -2.29 -16.77
C ILE A 294 -3.05 -1.20 -15.99
N SER A 295 -2.83 -0.05 -16.62
CA SER A 295 -2.06 1.04 -16.02
C SER A 295 -2.68 2.40 -16.30
N LEU A 296 -2.26 3.37 -15.49
CA LEU A 296 -2.45 4.79 -15.76
C LEU A 296 -1.05 5.40 -15.87
N ARG A 297 -0.70 6.01 -16.99
CA ARG A 297 0.61 6.61 -17.23
C ARG A 297 0.46 8.01 -17.80
N ASN A 298 1.12 8.99 -17.20
CA ASN A 298 1.07 10.39 -17.60
C ASN A 298 -0.37 10.94 -17.69
N GLY A 299 -1.27 10.46 -16.84
CA GLY A 299 -2.69 10.85 -16.85
C GLY A 299 -3.53 10.18 -17.94
N CYS A 300 -2.98 9.22 -18.68
CA CYS A 300 -3.70 8.44 -19.69
C CYS A 300 -3.85 6.99 -19.24
N TYR A 301 -4.98 6.37 -19.56
CA TYR A 301 -5.18 4.94 -19.35
C TYR A 301 -4.45 4.13 -20.43
N ASP A 302 -3.77 3.06 -20.03
CA ASP A 302 -2.97 2.21 -20.92
C ASP A 302 -2.87 0.78 -20.36
N SER A 303 -2.04 -0.05 -21.00
CA SER A 303 -1.60 -1.33 -20.49
C SER A 303 -0.10 -1.52 -20.71
N VAL A 304 0.56 -2.20 -19.79
CA VAL A 304 1.98 -2.57 -19.87
C VAL A 304 2.14 -4.09 -19.81
N PRO A 305 3.28 -4.65 -20.25
CA PRO A 305 3.58 -6.07 -20.01
C PRO A 305 3.52 -6.40 -18.51
N LEU A 306 2.88 -7.52 -18.16
CA LEU A 306 2.72 -7.94 -16.77
C LEU A 306 4.07 -8.24 -16.09
N ASP A 307 5.08 -8.61 -16.87
CA ASP A 307 6.43 -8.90 -16.37
C ASP A 307 7.13 -7.71 -15.68
N VAL A 308 6.61 -6.48 -15.84
CA VAL A 308 7.10 -5.29 -15.15
C VAL A 308 7.08 -5.42 -13.63
N VAL A 309 6.11 -6.15 -13.09
CA VAL A 309 5.92 -6.35 -11.64
C VAL A 309 7.12 -7.09 -11.04
N SER A 310 7.65 -8.09 -11.75
CA SER A 310 8.83 -8.85 -11.28
C SER A 310 10.16 -8.16 -11.54
N ARG A 311 10.22 -7.21 -12.47
CA ARG A 311 11.48 -6.60 -12.94
C ARG A 311 11.89 -5.36 -12.16
N CYS A 312 10.92 -4.57 -11.73
CA CYS A 312 11.16 -3.24 -11.19
C CYS A 312 10.53 -3.09 -9.81
N LYS A 313 11.01 -2.11 -9.05
CA LYS A 313 10.35 -1.66 -7.83
C LYS A 313 9.97 -0.20 -8.01
N LYS A 314 8.76 0.15 -7.59
CA LYS A 314 8.30 1.52 -7.58
C LYS A 314 8.45 2.09 -6.17
N VAL A 315 9.37 3.04 -6.02
CA VAL A 315 9.67 3.72 -4.75
C VAL A 315 9.81 5.22 -4.99
N VAL A 316 9.78 6.01 -3.92
CA VAL A 316 9.99 7.46 -4.01
C VAL A 316 11.42 7.73 -4.49
N ASP A 317 11.56 8.50 -5.57
CA ASP A 317 12.84 9.09 -5.94
C ASP A 317 13.20 10.18 -4.92
N VAL A 318 14.01 9.81 -3.93
CA VAL A 318 14.44 10.70 -2.85
C VAL A 318 15.14 11.94 -3.40
N ALA A 319 16.02 11.78 -4.38
CA ALA A 319 16.81 12.88 -4.93
C ALA A 319 15.90 13.89 -5.65
N LYS A 320 14.87 13.43 -6.36
CA LYS A 320 13.96 14.29 -7.11
C LYS A 320 12.87 14.90 -6.25
N TYR A 321 12.31 14.14 -5.31
CA TYR A 321 11.02 14.45 -4.72
C TYR A 321 11.05 14.69 -3.21
N TYR A 322 12.07 14.22 -2.48
CA TYR A 322 12.12 14.33 -1.03
C TYR A 322 13.26 15.24 -0.57
N ASN A 323 12.96 16.21 0.30
CA ASN A 323 13.97 16.98 0.99
C ASN A 323 14.38 16.23 2.26
N ALA A 324 15.41 15.37 2.14
CA ALA A 324 15.95 14.56 3.24
C ALA A 324 16.38 15.41 4.44
N GLU A 325 16.94 16.60 4.19
CA GLU A 325 17.38 17.51 5.23
C GLU A 325 16.25 18.10 6.07
N ARG A 326 15.07 18.27 5.46
CA ARG A 326 13.89 18.90 6.07
C ARG A 326 12.73 17.93 6.28
N PHE A 327 12.91 16.64 6.02
CA PHE A 327 11.91 15.59 6.16
C PHE A 327 10.55 15.95 5.56
N ARG A 328 10.51 16.37 4.30
CA ARG A 328 9.26 16.76 3.62
C ARG A 328 9.38 16.70 2.09
N PRO A 329 8.26 16.70 1.34
CA PRO A 329 8.25 16.86 -0.11
C PRO A 329 9.04 18.10 -0.58
N LYS A 330 9.61 18.02 -1.77
CA LYS A 330 10.05 19.20 -2.52
C LYS A 330 8.83 19.83 -3.19
N TYR A 331 8.65 21.14 -3.02
CA TYR A 331 7.51 21.90 -3.52
C TYR A 331 7.85 22.73 -4.77
N GLU A 332 8.83 22.27 -5.53
CA GLU A 332 9.38 22.99 -6.68
C GLU A 332 9.05 22.22 -7.96
N THR A 333 8.95 22.95 -9.08
CA THR A 333 8.95 22.37 -10.43
C THR A 333 7.78 21.41 -10.73
N PHE A 334 6.54 21.90 -10.59
CA PHE A 334 5.32 21.16 -10.97
C PHE A 334 5.00 21.20 -12.47
N ARG A 335 5.66 22.08 -13.24
CA ARG A 335 5.34 22.30 -14.65
C ARG A 335 5.61 21.03 -15.47
N GLY A 336 4.60 20.55 -16.18
CA GLY A 336 4.70 19.38 -17.05
C GLY A 336 4.75 18.04 -16.31
N GLN A 337 4.50 18.03 -15.00
CA GLN A 337 4.38 16.80 -14.22
C GLN A 337 2.93 16.27 -14.30
N PRO A 338 2.74 14.94 -14.27
CA PRO A 338 1.42 14.33 -14.18
C PRO A 338 0.73 14.65 -12.85
N LEU A 339 -0.60 14.42 -12.80
CA LEU A 339 -1.41 14.69 -11.60
C LEU A 339 -0.82 14.02 -10.35
N PHE A 340 -0.40 12.77 -10.48
CA PHE A 340 0.29 12.05 -9.41
C PHE A 340 1.80 12.28 -9.47
N ILE A 341 2.20 13.56 -9.34
CA ILE A 341 3.56 14.12 -9.51
C ILE A 341 4.67 13.16 -9.07
N MET A 342 4.63 12.76 -7.80
CA MET A 342 5.72 12.06 -7.12
C MET A 342 5.63 10.54 -7.25
N THR A 343 4.51 10.02 -7.76
CA THR A 343 4.25 8.59 -7.89
C THR A 343 4.26 8.13 -9.34
N SER A 344 4.62 9.00 -10.26
CA SER A 344 4.67 8.68 -11.68
C SER A 344 6.08 8.27 -12.08
N GLU A 345 6.18 7.15 -12.81
CA GLU A 345 7.44 6.64 -13.35
C GLU A 345 7.74 7.37 -14.66
N ILE A 346 8.36 8.56 -14.55
CA ILE A 346 8.90 9.33 -15.69
C ILE A 346 10.29 8.81 -16.04
#